data_AF-A0AAD8CCQ8-F1
#
_entry.id   AF-A0AAD8CCQ8-F1
#
_cell.length_a   1.000
_cell.length_b   1.000
_cell.length_c   1.000
_cell.angle_alpha   90.00
_cell.angle_beta   90.00
_cell.angle_gamma   90.00
#
_symmetry.space_group_name_H-M   'P 1'
#
loop_
_entity.id
_entity.type
_entity.pdbx_description
1 polymer ?
#
loop_
_entity_poly.entity_id
_entity_poly.type
_entity_poly.pdbx_seq_one_letter_code
_entity_poly.pdbx_strand_id
1 'polypeptide(L)'
;MSLKQLSDQKDLGLDGMNELFQKTFEKFLEEALALEKDNPDPKSLAILGTTLRKNGDIDRAIVILEQSLKIKPLQLTYFNLGKCYEAKDTETFQLYRTARNEMNRKAIEMYQKSLELSYRTNYIVVHEKGRLYRLCGDYDLALEQFQTLISESQSMIKHKYLFQLSSAFLLSALCLMEKSLDIRSTVTSSKQE
;
A
#
# COMPACT_ATOMS: atom_id res chain seq x y z
N MET A 1 -14.38 24.39 7.41
CA MET A 1 -15.14 24.18 8.67
C MET A 1 -14.14 24.29 9.82
N SER A 2 -14.37 25.16 10.80
CA SER A 2 -13.41 25.31 11.91
C SER A 2 -13.49 24.12 12.89
N LEU A 3 -12.40 23.81 13.60
CA LEU A 3 -12.38 22.78 14.65
C LEU A 3 -13.56 22.91 15.63
N LYS A 4 -13.95 24.16 15.92
CA LYS A 4 -15.08 24.50 16.79
C LYS A 4 -16.43 24.09 16.20
N GLN A 5 -16.62 24.25 14.89
CA GLN A 5 -17.84 23.84 14.19
C GLN A 5 -18.02 22.31 14.12
N LEU A 6 -16.92 21.55 14.17
CA LEU A 6 -16.96 20.08 14.21
C LEU A 6 -17.11 19.53 15.62
N SER A 7 -16.48 20.15 16.63
CA SER A 7 -16.61 19.73 18.04
C SER A 7 -17.99 19.96 18.63
N ASP A 8 -18.74 20.92 18.08
CA ASP A 8 -20.07 21.29 18.56
C ASP A 8 -21.19 20.33 18.09
N GLN A 9 -20.88 19.37 17.18
CA GLN A 9 -21.80 18.28 16.83
C GLN A 9 -21.80 17.22 17.94
N LYS A 10 -22.81 17.27 18.81
CA LYS A 10 -22.98 16.37 19.97
C LYS A 10 -23.19 14.88 19.65
N ASP A 11 -23.28 14.49 18.37
CA ASP A 11 -23.56 13.10 17.95
C ASP A 11 -22.65 12.61 16.80
N LEU A 12 -21.35 12.86 16.89
CA LEU A 12 -20.40 12.19 15.98
C LEU A 12 -20.27 10.72 16.41
N GLY A 13 -20.85 9.81 15.61
CA GLY A 13 -20.57 8.37 15.72
C GLY A 13 -19.07 8.07 15.53
N LEU A 14 -18.66 6.83 15.74
CA LEU A 14 -17.24 6.42 15.70
C LEU A 14 -16.52 6.86 14.41
N ASP A 15 -17.20 6.78 13.27
CA ASP A 15 -16.66 7.19 11.97
C ASP A 15 -16.44 8.71 11.88
N GLY A 16 -17.41 9.49 12.39
CA GLY A 16 -17.28 10.94 12.46
C GLY A 16 -16.17 11.40 13.40
N MET A 17 -15.99 10.72 14.53
CA MET A 17 -14.85 10.98 15.44
C MET A 17 -13.51 10.61 14.80
N ASN A 18 -13.46 9.51 14.06
CA ASN A 18 -12.25 9.12 13.33
C ASN A 18 -11.89 10.15 12.26
N GLU A 19 -12.86 10.61 11.47
CA GLU A 19 -12.63 11.63 10.44
C GLU A 19 -12.14 12.95 11.06
N LEU A 20 -12.77 13.36 12.18
CA LEU A 20 -12.36 14.55 12.92
C LEU A 20 -10.92 14.42 13.43
N PHE A 21 -10.59 13.28 14.05
CA PHE A 21 -9.23 13.02 14.53
C PHE A 21 -8.21 13.08 13.39
N GLN A 22 -8.50 12.48 12.23
CA GLN A 22 -7.58 12.52 11.09
C GLN A 22 -7.37 13.93 10.55
N LYS A 23 -8.45 14.72 10.37
CA LYS A 23 -8.35 16.10 9.87
C LYS A 23 -7.61 17.02 10.84
N THR A 24 -7.84 16.86 12.13
CA THR A 24 -7.15 17.64 13.17
C THR A 24 -5.68 17.27 13.27
N PHE A 25 -5.36 15.98 13.15
CA PHE A 25 -3.99 15.51 13.12
C PHE A 25 -3.25 15.98 11.86
N GLU A 26 -3.88 15.96 10.68
CA GLU A 26 -3.34 16.54 9.44
C GLU A 26 -2.96 18.01 9.63
N LYS A 27 -3.89 18.83 10.14
CA LYS A 27 -3.64 20.27 10.37
C LYS A 27 -2.48 20.51 11.32
N PHE A 28 -2.39 19.74 12.40
CA PHE A 28 -1.29 19.84 13.37
C PHE A 28 0.06 19.55 12.72
N LEU A 29 0.14 18.51 11.87
CA LEU A 29 1.37 18.17 11.16
C LEU A 29 1.78 19.27 10.17
N GLU A 30 0.84 19.87 9.45
CA GLU A 30 1.11 20.98 8.55
C GLU A 30 1.64 22.21 9.29
N GLU A 31 1.03 22.57 10.43
CA GLU A 31 1.50 23.66 11.27
C GLU A 31 2.91 23.41 11.82
N ALA A 32 3.19 22.18 12.27
CA ALA A 32 4.52 21.80 12.74
C ALA A 32 5.58 21.89 11.62
N LEU A 33 5.28 21.39 10.42
CA LEU A 33 6.17 21.47 9.27
C LEU A 33 6.39 22.90 8.78
N ALA A 34 5.39 23.79 8.92
CA ALA A 34 5.53 25.20 8.58
C ALA A 34 6.55 25.93 9.47
N LEU A 35 6.76 25.45 10.72
CA LEU A 35 7.79 25.98 11.63
C LEU A 35 9.19 25.48 11.28
N GLU A 36 9.33 24.34 10.59
CA GLU A 36 10.59 23.73 10.17
C GLU A 36 10.97 24.10 8.71
N LYS A 37 10.66 25.33 8.29
CA LYS A 37 10.63 25.73 6.87
C LYS A 37 11.93 25.47 6.09
N ASP A 38 13.08 25.57 6.74
CA ASP A 38 14.39 25.45 6.10
C ASP A 38 14.90 24.00 6.02
N ASN A 39 14.42 23.11 6.90
CA ASN A 39 14.86 21.72 6.94
C ASN A 39 13.80 20.83 7.60
N PRO A 40 12.66 20.58 6.93
CA PRO A 40 11.60 19.76 7.50
C PRO A 40 12.09 18.33 7.72
N ASP A 41 11.77 17.74 8.88
CA ASP A 41 12.17 16.35 9.14
C ASP A 41 11.50 15.40 8.12
N PRO A 42 12.28 14.55 7.41
CA PRO A 42 11.73 13.65 6.40
C PRO A 42 10.72 12.65 6.98
N LYS A 43 10.79 12.30 8.28
CA LYS A 43 9.79 11.42 8.88
C LYS A 43 8.49 12.16 9.14
N SER A 44 8.54 13.42 9.58
CA SER A 44 7.36 14.28 9.70
C SER A 44 6.61 14.40 8.36
N LEU A 45 7.35 14.66 7.27
CA LEU A 45 6.78 14.64 5.91
C LEU A 45 6.20 13.26 5.55
N ALA A 46 6.90 12.17 5.86
CA ALA A 46 6.41 10.81 5.60
C ALA A 46 5.10 10.50 6.35
N ILE A 47 4.98 11.00 7.59
CA ILE A 47 3.78 10.84 8.42
C ILE A 47 2.64 11.67 7.84
N LEU A 48 2.86 12.93 7.46
CA LEU A 48 1.85 13.75 6.79
C LEU A 48 1.35 13.08 5.50
N GLY A 49 2.25 12.62 4.64
CA GLY A 49 1.90 11.88 3.43
C GLY A 49 1.09 10.61 3.72
N THR A 50 1.41 9.89 4.79
CA THR A 50 0.65 8.72 5.24
C THR A 50 -0.77 9.10 5.70
N THR A 51 -0.92 10.21 6.41
CA THR A 51 -2.21 10.74 6.87
C THR A 51 -3.07 11.16 5.67
N LEU A 52 -2.52 11.93 4.74
CA LEU A 52 -3.19 12.36 3.51
C LEU A 52 -3.70 11.15 2.71
N ARG A 53 -2.86 10.12 2.53
CA ARG A 53 -3.25 8.89 1.85
C ARG A 53 -4.43 8.20 2.53
N LYS A 54 -4.44 8.13 3.87
CA LYS A 54 -5.54 7.53 4.64
C LYS A 54 -6.82 8.35 4.55
N ASN A 55 -6.69 9.67 4.38
CA ASN A 55 -7.81 10.59 4.16
C ASN A 55 -8.33 10.58 2.71
N GLY A 56 -7.72 9.80 1.83
CA GLY A 56 -8.09 9.69 0.42
C GLY A 56 -7.50 10.78 -0.47
N ASP A 57 -6.71 11.72 0.08
CA ASP A 57 -6.02 12.75 -0.68
C ASP A 57 -4.72 12.21 -1.28
N ILE A 58 -4.88 11.31 -2.25
CA ILE A 58 -3.78 10.52 -2.83
C ILE A 58 -2.77 11.42 -3.56
N ASP A 59 -3.24 12.44 -4.27
CA ASP A 59 -2.36 13.33 -5.03
C ASP A 59 -1.48 14.19 -4.11
N ARG A 60 -2.04 14.81 -3.05
CA ARG A 60 -1.22 15.53 -2.07
C ARG A 60 -0.29 14.58 -1.33
N ALA A 61 -0.76 13.37 -1.00
CA ALA A 61 0.09 12.37 -0.35
C ALA A 61 1.35 12.05 -1.17
N ILE A 62 1.23 11.84 -2.49
CA ILE A 62 2.37 11.56 -3.36
C ILE A 62 3.38 12.71 -3.32
N VAL A 63 2.93 13.96 -3.49
CA VAL A 63 3.80 15.14 -3.48
C VAL A 63 4.60 15.24 -2.17
N ILE A 64 3.92 15.09 -1.02
CA ILE A 64 4.55 15.18 0.29
C ILE A 64 5.52 14.01 0.53
N LEU A 65 5.17 12.79 0.11
CA LEU A 65 6.06 11.63 0.24
C LEU A 65 7.30 11.76 -0.67
N GLU A 66 7.17 12.32 -1.87
CA GLU A 66 8.30 12.60 -2.74
C GLU A 66 9.23 13.66 -2.13
N GLN A 67 8.69 14.69 -1.49
CA GLN A 67 9.49 15.67 -0.74
C GLN A 67 10.27 15.00 0.40
N SER A 68 9.63 14.10 1.17
CA SER A 68 10.31 13.29 2.19
C SER A 68 11.49 12.52 1.61
N LEU A 69 11.31 11.84 0.48
CA LEU A 69 12.36 11.05 -0.18
C LEU A 69 13.53 11.89 -0.69
N LYS A 70 13.27 13.12 -1.17
CA LYS A 70 14.33 14.05 -1.61
C LYS A 70 15.31 14.40 -0.49
N ILE A 71 14.81 14.47 0.74
CA ILE A 71 15.64 14.75 1.92
C ILE A 71 16.32 13.47 2.39
N LYS A 72 15.55 12.40 2.56
CA LYS A 72 16.09 11.10 2.98
C LYS A 72 15.23 9.94 2.46
N PRO A 73 15.82 8.95 1.78
CA PRO A 73 15.15 7.70 1.48
C PRO A 73 14.74 6.99 2.78
N LEU A 74 13.43 6.73 2.92
CA LEU A 74 12.87 6.03 4.07
C LEU A 74 12.02 4.86 3.60
N GLN A 75 12.19 3.73 4.26
CA GLN A 75 11.44 2.50 4.01
C GLN A 75 9.92 2.72 4.07
N LEU A 76 9.43 3.42 5.10
CA LEU A 76 8.01 3.75 5.26
C LEU A 76 7.48 4.66 4.15
N THR A 77 8.29 5.62 3.68
CA THR A 77 7.89 6.57 2.64
C THR A 77 7.69 5.85 1.31
N TYR A 78 8.63 4.99 0.92
CA TYR A 78 8.48 4.14 -0.26
C TYR A 78 7.25 3.22 -0.17
N PHE A 79 7.04 2.57 0.98
CA PHE A 79 5.85 1.74 1.17
C PHE A 79 4.54 2.53 0.96
N ASN A 80 4.43 3.74 1.53
CA ASN A 80 3.23 4.55 1.37
C ASN A 80 3.06 5.11 -0.04
N LEU A 81 4.14 5.43 -0.77
CA LEU A 81 4.05 5.78 -2.20
C LEU A 81 3.52 4.62 -3.01
N GLY A 82 3.96 3.39 -2.74
CA GLY A 82 3.41 2.19 -3.36
C GLY A 82 1.89 2.08 -3.16
N LYS A 83 1.42 2.30 -1.93
CA LYS A 83 -0.02 2.35 -1.62
C LYS A 83 -0.76 3.48 -2.34
N CYS A 84 -0.14 4.65 -2.53
CA CYS A 84 -0.74 5.75 -3.27
C CYS A 84 -0.90 5.40 -4.75
N TYR A 85 0.12 4.80 -5.37
CA TYR A 85 0.04 4.38 -6.77
C TYR A 85 -1.02 3.29 -6.98
N GLU A 86 -1.15 2.32 -6.08
CA GLU A 86 -2.27 1.37 -6.12
C GLU A 86 -3.64 2.07 -6.04
N ALA A 87 -3.79 3.08 -5.19
CA ALA A 87 -5.04 3.83 -5.06
C ALA A 87 -5.39 4.62 -6.34
N LYS A 88 -4.39 5.23 -7.00
CA LYS A 88 -4.59 5.90 -8.30
C LYS A 88 -5.03 4.94 -9.40
N ASP A 89 -4.57 3.68 -9.34
CA ASP A 89 -5.00 2.67 -10.29
C ASP A 89 -6.50 2.35 -10.14
N THR A 90 -6.98 2.24 -8.89
CA THR A 90 -8.38 1.92 -8.60
C THR A 90 -9.37 3.01 -9.04
N GLU A 91 -8.91 4.26 -9.18
CA GLU A 91 -9.72 5.35 -9.71
C GLU A 91 -9.89 5.26 -11.24
N THR A 92 -9.00 4.56 -11.94
CA THR A 92 -8.88 4.68 -13.39
C THR A 92 -9.61 3.58 -14.18
N PHE A 93 -9.78 2.32 -13.72
CA PHE A 93 -10.48 1.32 -14.56
C PHE A 93 -11.02 0.10 -13.80
N GLN A 94 -12.34 -0.16 -13.88
CA GLN A 94 -13.00 -1.38 -13.36
C GLN A 94 -12.97 -2.58 -14.33
N LEU A 95 -12.43 -2.42 -15.54
CA LEU A 95 -12.67 -3.40 -16.61
C LEU A 95 -11.60 -4.49 -16.78
N TYR A 96 -10.38 -4.31 -16.27
CA TYR A 96 -9.31 -5.30 -16.43
C TYR A 96 -8.56 -5.54 -15.12
N ARG A 97 -9.13 -6.40 -14.29
CA ARG A 97 -8.55 -6.92 -13.02
C ARG A 97 -7.23 -7.67 -13.18
N THR A 98 -6.63 -7.69 -14.37
CA THR A 98 -5.46 -8.51 -14.74
C THR A 98 -4.41 -7.75 -15.55
N ALA A 99 -4.61 -6.46 -15.86
CA ALA A 99 -3.67 -5.71 -16.70
C ALA A 99 -2.66 -4.93 -15.85
N ARG A 100 -1.37 -5.21 -16.06
CA ARG A 100 -0.28 -4.44 -15.46
C ARG A 100 -0.18 -3.05 -16.10
N ASN A 101 -0.88 -2.09 -15.53
CA ASN A 101 -0.79 -0.68 -15.92
C ASN A 101 0.43 0.02 -15.29
N GLU A 102 0.62 1.27 -15.68
CA GLU A 102 1.74 2.10 -15.21
C GLU A 102 1.74 2.30 -13.69
N MET A 103 0.57 2.47 -13.08
CA MET A 103 0.45 2.68 -11.64
C MET A 103 0.83 1.44 -10.85
N ASN A 104 0.43 0.25 -11.31
CA ASN A 104 0.86 -1.02 -10.73
C ASN A 104 2.37 -1.24 -10.85
N ARG A 105 3.00 -0.84 -11.97
CA ARG A 105 4.46 -0.87 -12.10
C ARG A 105 5.14 0.06 -11.09
N LYS A 106 4.68 1.30 -10.97
CA LYS A 106 5.20 2.27 -10.00
C LYS A 106 5.04 1.75 -8.57
N ALA A 107 3.88 1.17 -8.24
CA ALA A 107 3.63 0.59 -6.93
C ALA A 107 4.60 -0.55 -6.59
N ILE A 108 4.80 -1.50 -7.51
CA ILE A 108 5.76 -2.62 -7.34
C ILE A 108 7.18 -2.09 -7.14
N GLU A 109 7.61 -1.09 -7.92
CA GLU A 109 8.93 -0.46 -7.78
C GLU A 109 9.11 0.18 -6.40
N MET A 110 8.10 0.90 -5.91
CA MET A 110 8.16 1.51 -4.58
C MET A 110 8.21 0.46 -3.47
N TYR A 111 7.48 -0.65 -3.60
CA TYR A 111 7.61 -1.77 -2.65
C TYR A 111 8.99 -2.40 -2.68
N GLN A 112 9.58 -2.55 -3.86
CA GLN A 112 10.94 -3.05 -4.00
C GLN A 112 11.95 -2.14 -3.28
N LYS A 113 11.89 -0.83 -3.52
CA LYS A 113 12.74 0.17 -2.82
C LYS A 113 12.53 0.17 -1.31
N SER A 114 11.30 -0.03 -0.84
CA SER A 114 11.03 -0.20 0.60
C SER A 114 11.72 -1.45 1.16
N LEU A 115 11.67 -2.58 0.45
CA LEU A 115 12.30 -3.82 0.89
C LEU A 115 13.83 -3.72 0.92
N GLU A 116 14.44 -3.05 -0.05
CA GLU A 116 15.88 -2.80 -0.10
C GLU A 116 16.40 -2.00 1.11
N LEU A 117 15.57 -1.12 1.67
CA LEU A 117 15.90 -0.37 2.89
C LEU A 117 15.54 -1.09 4.19
N SER A 118 14.97 -2.30 4.11
CA SER A 118 14.53 -3.06 5.30
C SER A 118 15.68 -3.92 5.86
N TYR A 119 15.98 -3.76 7.16
CA TYR A 119 17.02 -4.57 7.84
C TYR A 119 16.62 -6.05 8.02
N ARG A 120 15.32 -6.34 8.00
CA ARG A 120 14.73 -7.68 8.02
C ARG A 120 13.55 -7.71 7.06
N THR A 121 13.14 -8.90 6.67
CA THR A 121 11.97 -9.08 5.82
C THR A 121 10.76 -8.36 6.40
N ASN A 122 10.27 -7.40 5.61
CA ASN A 122 9.09 -6.66 5.97
C ASN A 122 7.87 -7.43 5.46
N TYR A 123 7.31 -8.27 6.34
CA TYR A 123 6.18 -9.16 6.04
C TYR A 123 5.00 -8.43 5.41
N ILE A 124 4.75 -7.19 5.83
CA ILE A 124 3.67 -6.37 5.30
C ILE A 124 3.97 -6.00 3.84
N VAL A 125 5.17 -5.46 3.56
CA VAL A 125 5.52 -5.01 2.21
C VAL A 125 5.61 -6.18 1.23
N VAL A 126 6.19 -7.32 1.64
CA VAL A 126 6.25 -8.54 0.81
C VAL A 126 4.84 -9.07 0.51
N HIS A 127 3.96 -9.09 1.50
CA HIS A 127 2.56 -9.49 1.33
C HIS A 127 1.82 -8.57 0.35
N GLU A 128 1.95 -7.26 0.52
CA GLU A 128 1.31 -6.25 -0.33
C GLU A 128 1.80 -6.35 -1.79
N LYS A 129 3.10 -6.54 -2.00
CA LYS A 129 3.70 -6.77 -3.32
C LYS A 129 3.22 -8.07 -3.97
N GLY A 130 3.15 -9.17 -3.21
CA GLY A 130 2.62 -10.45 -3.69
C GLY A 130 1.15 -10.36 -4.10
N ARG A 131 0.33 -9.67 -3.29
CA ARG A 131 -1.08 -9.40 -3.64
C ARG A 131 -1.17 -8.62 -4.95
N LEU A 132 -0.34 -7.58 -5.11
CA LEU A 132 -0.35 -6.75 -6.31
C LEU A 132 0.08 -7.53 -7.57
N TYR A 133 1.10 -8.39 -7.47
CA TYR A 133 1.44 -9.29 -8.58
C TYR A 133 0.28 -10.19 -8.98
N ARG A 134 -0.44 -10.78 -8.00
CA ARG A 134 -1.62 -11.60 -8.29
C ARG A 134 -2.69 -10.79 -9.03
N LEU A 135 -2.95 -9.56 -8.60
CA LEU A 135 -3.88 -8.65 -9.29
C LEU A 135 -3.39 -8.26 -10.70
N CYS A 136 -2.10 -8.30 -10.97
CA CYS A 136 -1.57 -8.09 -12.32
C CYS A 136 -1.57 -9.37 -13.18
N GLY A 137 -2.10 -10.50 -12.67
CA GLY A 137 -1.99 -11.80 -13.33
C GLY A 137 -0.59 -12.42 -13.30
N ASP A 138 0.37 -11.79 -12.62
CA ASP A 138 1.75 -12.25 -12.48
C ASP A 138 1.84 -13.33 -11.38
N TYR A 139 1.12 -14.46 -11.56
CA TYR A 139 0.90 -15.47 -10.52
C TYR A 139 2.18 -16.11 -9.99
N ASP A 140 3.18 -16.32 -10.85
CA ASP A 140 4.46 -16.91 -10.43
C ASP A 140 5.24 -15.98 -9.50
N LEU A 141 5.30 -14.69 -9.83
CA LEU A 141 5.92 -13.68 -8.98
C LEU A 141 5.15 -13.51 -7.67
N ALA A 142 3.81 -13.59 -7.70
CA ALA A 142 2.99 -13.55 -6.50
C ALA A 142 3.30 -14.73 -5.57
N LEU A 143 3.35 -15.95 -6.11
CA LEU A 143 3.68 -17.16 -5.37
C LEU A 143 5.08 -17.11 -4.76
N GLU A 144 6.07 -16.57 -5.48
CA GLU A 144 7.42 -16.36 -4.94
C GLU A 144 7.42 -15.46 -3.69
N GLN A 145 6.67 -14.34 -3.73
CA GLN A 145 6.56 -13.46 -2.56
C GLN A 145 5.89 -14.17 -1.38
N PHE A 146 4.80 -14.90 -1.61
CA PHE A 146 4.11 -15.62 -0.54
C PHE A 146 4.95 -16.77 0.03
N GLN A 147 5.72 -17.46 -0.80
CA GLN A 147 6.67 -18.48 -0.36
C GLN A 147 7.76 -17.90 0.54
N THR A 148 8.24 -16.69 0.26
CA THR A 148 9.19 -15.98 1.13
C THR A 148 8.61 -15.76 2.54
N LEU A 149 7.33 -15.37 2.64
CA LEU A 149 6.67 -15.20 3.93
C LEU A 149 6.53 -16.53 4.69
N ILE A 150 6.19 -17.60 3.98
CA ILE A 150 5.94 -18.93 4.58
C ILE A 150 7.25 -19.54 5.06
N SER A 151 8.31 -19.52 4.24
CA SER A 151 9.59 -20.15 4.58
C SER A 151 10.25 -19.49 5.78
N GLU A 152 10.21 -18.16 5.86
CA GLU A 152 10.76 -17.45 7.01
C GLU A 152 9.93 -17.65 8.28
N SER A 153 8.60 -17.78 8.15
CA SER A 153 7.72 -18.00 9.31
C SER A 153 7.98 -19.33 10.01
N GLN A 154 8.43 -20.36 9.28
CA GLN A 154 8.83 -21.65 9.86
C GLN A 154 10.02 -21.51 10.82
N SER A 155 10.80 -20.42 10.69
CA SER A 155 11.89 -20.09 11.62
C SER A 155 11.49 -19.18 12.79
N MET A 156 10.32 -18.52 12.73
CA MET A 156 9.94 -17.47 13.69
C MET A 156 8.42 -17.19 13.65
N ILE A 157 7.62 -17.91 14.43
CA ILE A 157 6.20 -17.56 14.59
C ILE A 157 6.07 -16.42 15.61
N LYS A 158 6.10 -15.17 15.12
CA LYS A 158 5.70 -13.99 15.91
C LYS A 158 4.23 -13.69 15.65
N HIS A 159 3.42 -13.64 16.71
CA HIS A 159 1.98 -13.33 16.68
C HIS A 159 1.62 -12.10 15.82
N LYS A 160 2.53 -11.11 15.72
CA LYS A 160 2.32 -9.86 14.97
C LYS A 160 2.11 -10.04 13.46
N TYR A 161 2.60 -11.11 12.83
CA TYR A 161 2.50 -11.31 11.38
C TYR A 161 1.59 -12.47 10.96
N LEU A 162 0.80 -13.00 11.90
CA LEU A 162 -0.08 -14.13 11.66
C LEU A 162 -1.11 -13.83 10.56
N PHE A 163 -1.59 -12.58 10.49
CA PHE A 163 -2.50 -12.15 9.42
C PHE A 163 -1.87 -12.25 8.03
N GLN A 164 -0.66 -11.70 7.86
CA GLN A 164 0.03 -11.75 6.56
C GLN A 164 0.35 -13.19 6.18
N LEU A 165 0.73 -14.02 7.14
CA LEU A 165 1.03 -15.43 6.90
C LEU A 165 -0.21 -16.24 6.52
N SER A 166 -1.30 -16.13 7.27
CA SER A 166 -2.56 -16.82 6.95
C SER A 166 -3.11 -16.37 5.60
N SER A 167 -3.03 -15.07 5.32
CA SER A 167 -3.40 -14.51 4.02
C SER A 167 -2.48 -15.01 2.90
N ALA A 168 -1.18 -15.17 3.13
CA ALA A 168 -0.25 -15.70 2.13
C ALA A 168 -0.60 -17.13 1.71
N PHE A 169 -0.98 -18.00 2.66
CA PHE A 169 -1.47 -19.34 2.33
C PHE A 169 -2.74 -19.31 1.47
N LEU A 170 -3.72 -18.50 1.86
CA LEU A 170 -4.98 -18.35 1.12
C LEU A 170 -4.73 -17.79 -0.29
N LEU A 171 -3.94 -16.74 -0.40
CA LEU A 171 -3.62 -16.11 -1.69
C LEU A 171 -2.77 -17.02 -2.58
N SER A 172 -1.91 -17.87 -2.02
CA SER A 172 -1.19 -18.88 -2.80
C SER A 172 -2.14 -19.89 -3.43
N ALA A 173 -3.12 -20.39 -2.66
CA ALA A 173 -4.14 -21.28 -3.19
C ALA A 173 -4.97 -20.61 -4.29
N LEU A 174 -5.36 -19.35 -4.08
CA LEU A 174 -6.08 -18.56 -5.09
C LEU A 174 -5.23 -18.34 -6.36
N CYS A 175 -3.95 -17.99 -6.25
CA CYS A 175 -3.06 -17.86 -7.41
C CYS A 175 -3.01 -19.14 -8.24
N LEU A 176 -2.87 -20.31 -7.60
CA LEU A 176 -2.82 -21.59 -8.30
C LEU A 176 -4.14 -21.89 -9.02
N MET A 177 -5.27 -21.59 -8.38
CA MET A 177 -6.60 -21.75 -8.97
C MET A 177 -6.78 -20.82 -10.17
N GLU A 178 -6.51 -19.52 -10.01
CA GLU A 178 -6.63 -18.50 -11.06
C GLU A 178 -5.71 -18.84 -12.25
N LYS A 179 -4.45 -19.18 -12.00
CA LYS A 179 -3.49 -19.64 -13.02
C LYS A 179 -4.00 -20.85 -13.79
N SER A 180 -4.62 -21.83 -13.11
CA SER A 180 -5.16 -23.02 -13.77
C SER A 180 -6.35 -22.71 -14.70
N LEU A 181 -7.17 -21.73 -14.35
CA LEU A 181 -8.31 -21.29 -15.15
C LEU A 181 -7.84 -20.52 -16.40
N ASP A 182 -6.81 -19.69 -16.27
CA ASP A 182 -6.26 -18.90 -17.37
C ASP A 182 -5.52 -19.76 -18.41
N ILE A 183 -4.83 -20.81 -17.96
CA ILE A 183 -4.28 -21.83 -18.87
C ILE A 183 -5.41 -22.56 -19.60
N ARG A 184 -6.53 -22.83 -18.93
CA ARG A 184 -7.66 -23.53 -19.57
C ARG A 184 -8.33 -22.66 -20.65
N SER A 185 -8.52 -21.36 -20.41
CA SER A 185 -9.13 -20.44 -21.38
C SER A 185 -8.29 -20.30 -22.65
N THR A 186 -6.97 -20.16 -22.51
CA THR A 186 -6.02 -20.05 -23.63
C THR A 186 -5.92 -21.32 -24.48
N VAL A 187 -6.00 -22.51 -23.85
CA VAL A 187 -6.04 -23.80 -24.57
C VAL A 187 -7.38 -24.00 -25.31
N THR A 188 -8.49 -23.48 -24.79
CA THR A 188 -9.79 -23.58 -25.48
C THR A 188 -9.91 -22.63 -26.68
N SER A 189 -9.33 -21.43 -26.61
CA SER A 189 -9.35 -20.47 -27.73
C SER A 189 -8.47 -20.92 -28.90
N SER A 190 -7.31 -21.50 -28.62
CA SER A 190 -6.38 -22.01 -29.66
C SER A 190 -6.84 -23.27 -30.39
N LYS A 191 -7.94 -23.92 -29.96
CA LYS A 191 -8.54 -25.07 -30.65
C LYS A 191 -9.70 -24.69 -31.59
N GLN A 192 -10.09 -23.42 -31.62
CA GLN A 192 -11.21 -22.91 -32.43
C GLN A 192 -10.73 -22.08 -33.65
N GLU A 193 -9.42 -21.91 -33.84
CA GLU A 193 -8.78 -21.36 -35.05
C GLU A 193 -8.19 -22.50 -35.91
#